data_AF-A0A944H1C2-F1
#
_entry.id   AF-A0A944H1C2-F1
#
_cell.length_a   1.000
_cell.length_b   1.000
_cell.length_c   1.000
_cell.angle_alpha   90.00
_cell.angle_beta   90.00
_cell.angle_gamma   90.00
#
_symmetry.space_group_name_H-M   'P 1'
#
loop_
_entity.id
_entity.type
_entity.pdbx_description
1 polymer ?
#
loop_
_entity_poly.entity_id
_entity_poly.type
_entity_poly.pdbx_seq_one_letter_code
_entity_poly.pdbx_strand_id
1 'polypeptide(L)'
;MVFDPDFLQDDSEQHPNQLLNDRFGENPNQLLKYLQHQSPEVLARVAQAVSPEIKQIISQNVQGLVGVIPTEHFNVQITTDRDNLAGILASAMMTGYFLRQMEQRMQLEHLSNQ
;
A
#
# COMPACT_ATOMS: atom_id res chain seq x y z
N MET A 1 17.36 -8.77 -4.31
CA MET A 1 16.72 -7.58 -4.92
C MET A 1 16.73 -6.50 -3.85
N VAL A 2 17.39 -5.39 -4.13
CA VAL A 2 17.43 -4.23 -3.23
C VAL A 2 16.19 -3.40 -3.54
N PHE A 3 15.40 -3.09 -2.51
CA PHE A 3 14.29 -2.16 -2.64
C PHE A 3 14.88 -0.75 -2.64
N ASP A 4 14.67 -0.03 -3.74
CA ASP A 4 15.12 1.36 -3.90
C ASP A 4 13.94 2.28 -3.54
N PRO A 5 14.02 3.11 -2.48
CA PRO A 5 12.94 3.96 -2.01
C PRO A 5 12.81 5.29 -2.76
N ASP A 6 13.78 5.67 -3.60
CA ASP A 6 13.81 6.97 -4.28
C ASP A 6 12.79 7.07 -5.44
N PHE A 7 12.11 5.97 -5.79
CA PHE A 7 11.05 5.96 -6.81
C PHE A 7 9.82 6.82 -6.48
N LEU A 8 9.68 7.25 -5.22
CA LEU A 8 8.57 8.10 -4.76
C LEU A 8 8.88 9.61 -4.87
N GLN A 9 10.12 9.99 -5.18
CA GLN A 9 10.54 11.38 -5.28
C GLN A 9 10.71 11.77 -6.76
N ASP A 10 9.63 12.29 -7.36
CA ASP A 10 9.72 13.08 -8.59
C ASP A 10 9.95 14.55 -8.20
N ASP A 11 11.21 14.97 -8.16
CA ASP A 11 11.64 16.36 -7.92
C ASP A 11 11.36 17.25 -9.16
N SER A 12 10.09 17.46 -9.49
CA SER A 12 9.70 18.44 -10.51
C SER A 12 9.15 19.73 -9.87
N GLU A 13 10.06 20.56 -9.37
CA GLU A 13 9.79 21.98 -9.14
C GLU A 13 9.42 22.65 -10.47
N GLN A 14 8.12 22.85 -10.76
CA GLN A 14 7.54 24.03 -11.44
C GLN A 14 6.03 23.89 -11.80
N HIS A 15 5.26 24.87 -11.31
CA HIS A 15 3.92 25.34 -11.73
C HIS A 15 2.67 24.42 -11.52
N PRO A 16 1.74 24.75 -10.58
CA PRO A 16 0.74 23.79 -10.08
C PRO A 16 -0.48 23.44 -10.96
N ASN A 17 -0.82 24.21 -11.99
CA ASN A 17 -2.20 24.13 -12.55
C ASN A 17 -2.32 23.84 -14.07
N GLN A 18 -1.25 23.55 -14.80
CA GLN A 18 -1.33 23.19 -16.23
C GLN A 18 -0.68 21.85 -16.60
N LEU A 19 -0.04 21.15 -15.65
CA LEU A 19 0.62 19.85 -15.88
C LEU A 19 -0.25 18.63 -15.50
N LEU A 20 -1.41 18.85 -14.88
CA LEU A 20 -2.24 17.76 -14.35
C LEU A 20 -2.99 16.97 -15.43
N ASN A 21 -3.19 17.53 -16.63
CA ASN A 21 -4.00 16.87 -17.66
C ASN A 21 -3.17 16.03 -18.65
N ASP A 22 -1.88 16.35 -18.85
CA ASP A 22 -1.06 15.71 -19.90
C ASP A 22 -0.13 14.58 -19.40
N ARG A 23 0.09 14.42 -18.08
CA ARG A 23 1.06 13.41 -17.56
C ARG A 23 0.47 12.05 -17.17
N PHE A 24 -0.85 11.91 -17.06
CA PHE A 24 -1.46 10.62 -16.69
C PHE A 24 -1.63 9.65 -17.86
N GLY A 25 -1.37 10.11 -19.09
CA GLY A 25 -1.45 9.30 -20.31
C GLY A 25 -0.31 8.33 -20.53
N GLU A 26 0.88 8.51 -19.93
CA GLU A 26 2.08 7.77 -20.40
C GLU A 26 3.00 7.17 -19.34
N ASN A 27 2.82 7.42 -18.04
CA ASN A 27 3.67 6.81 -17.02
C ASN A 27 2.93 5.66 -16.30
N PRO A 28 3.16 4.38 -16.65
CA PRO A 28 2.54 3.26 -15.95
C PRO A 28 3.04 3.18 -14.50
N ASN A 29 2.13 2.91 -13.55
CA ASN A 29 2.43 2.77 -12.13
C ASN A 29 3.54 1.71 -11.93
N GLN A 30 4.75 2.17 -11.59
CA GLN A 30 5.95 1.34 -11.54
C GLN A 30 5.89 0.30 -10.41
N LEU A 31 5.20 0.63 -9.30
CA LEU A 31 4.92 -0.30 -8.21
C LEU A 31 3.96 -1.41 -8.65
N LEU A 32 2.90 -1.07 -9.39
CA LEU A 32 1.98 -2.05 -9.94
C LEU A 32 2.70 -3.00 -10.92
N LYS A 33 3.56 -2.44 -11.79
CA LYS A 33 4.44 -3.24 -12.65
C LYS A 33 5.33 -4.16 -11.82
N TYR A 34 6.02 -3.64 -10.81
CA TYR A 34 6.89 -4.44 -9.96
C TYR A 34 6.15 -5.62 -9.30
N LEU A 35 4.96 -5.37 -8.74
CA LEU A 35 4.13 -6.38 -8.09
C LEU A 35 3.63 -7.45 -9.08
N GLN A 36 3.24 -7.06 -10.30
CA GLN A 36 2.82 -7.99 -11.35
C GLN A 36 3.93 -8.93 -11.83
N HIS A 37 5.20 -8.51 -11.72
CA HIS A 37 6.35 -9.32 -12.11
C HIS A 37 6.96 -10.13 -10.94
N GLN A 38 6.40 -10.04 -9.73
CA GLN A 38 6.86 -10.86 -8.60
C GLN A 38 6.33 -12.29 -8.71
N SER A 39 7.15 -13.25 -8.29
CA SER A 39 6.69 -14.64 -8.21
C SER A 39 5.66 -14.83 -7.08
N PRO A 40 4.73 -15.79 -7.24
CA PRO A 40 3.76 -16.13 -6.21
C PRO A 40 4.40 -16.47 -4.87
N GLU A 41 5.58 -17.09 -4.87
CA GLU A 41 6.31 -17.46 -3.66
C GLU A 41 6.85 -16.25 -2.89
N VAL A 42 7.29 -15.20 -3.59
CA VAL A 42 7.73 -13.95 -2.95
C VAL A 42 6.53 -13.27 -2.30
N LEU A 43 5.40 -13.18 -3.00
CA LEU A 43 4.17 -12.60 -2.47
C LEU A 43 3.65 -13.41 -1.26
N ALA A 44 3.68 -14.74 -1.33
CA ALA A 44 3.27 -15.61 -0.23
C ALA A 44 4.18 -15.45 1.00
N ARG A 45 5.49 -15.35 0.80
CA ARG A 45 6.46 -15.15 1.90
C ARG A 45 6.26 -13.79 2.57
N VAL A 46 5.99 -12.74 1.79
CA VAL A 46 5.64 -11.42 2.31
C VAL A 46 4.33 -11.49 3.11
N ALA A 47 3.29 -12.14 2.59
CA ALA A 47 2.01 -12.30 3.30
C ALA A 47 2.12 -13.15 4.59
N GLN A 48 3.06 -14.10 4.63
CA GLN A 48 3.34 -14.93 5.80
C GLN A 48 4.21 -14.22 6.85
N ALA A 49 5.00 -13.21 6.47
CA ALA A 49 5.84 -12.44 7.39
C ALA A 49 5.06 -11.49 8.32
N VAL A 50 3.74 -11.40 8.13
CA VAL A 50 2.86 -10.45 8.82
C VAL A 50 2.09 -11.14 9.93
N SER A 51 2.01 -10.53 11.12
CA SER A 51 1.29 -11.09 12.26
C SER A 51 -0.22 -11.20 12.01
N PRO A 52 -0.95 -12.06 12.75
CA PRO A 52 -2.40 -12.19 12.63
C PRO A 52 -3.15 -10.88 12.88
N GLU A 53 -2.72 -10.08 13.86
CA GLU A 53 -3.35 -8.79 14.16
C GLU A 53 -3.19 -7.81 12.99
N ILE A 54 -1.99 -7.76 12.41
CA ILE A 54 -1.70 -6.87 11.28
C ILE A 54 -2.46 -7.33 10.02
N LYS A 55 -2.63 -8.64 9.79
CA LYS A 55 -3.48 -9.15 8.71
C LYS A 55 -4.92 -8.67 8.83
N GLN A 56 -5.47 -8.64 10.05
CA GLN A 56 -6.83 -8.17 10.29
C GLN A 56 -6.97 -6.67 9.99
N ILE A 57 -5.99 -5.85 10.39
CA ILE A 57 -5.96 -4.42 10.09
C ILE A 57 -5.84 -4.15 8.58
N ILE A 58 -4.98 -4.91 7.88
CA ILE A 58 -4.87 -4.83 6.42
C ILE A 58 -6.23 -5.16 5.76
N SER A 59 -6.91 -6.21 6.23
CA SER A 59 -8.23 -6.57 5.71
C SER A 59 -9.28 -5.48 5.95
N GLN A 60 -9.30 -4.86 7.13
CA GLN A 60 -10.22 -3.76 7.45
C GLN A 60 -9.94 -2.51 6.62
N ASN A 61 -8.65 -2.17 6.41
CA ASN A 61 -8.28 -1.07 5.53
C ASN A 61 -8.74 -1.35 4.10
N VAL A 62 -8.45 -2.53 3.55
CA VAL A 62 -8.93 -2.92 2.22
C VAL A 62 -10.46 -2.76 2.15
N GLN A 63 -11.21 -3.29 3.12
CA GLN A 63 -12.67 -3.12 3.19
C GLN A 63 -13.12 -1.65 3.25
N GLY A 64 -12.40 -0.78 3.95
CA GLY A 64 -12.67 0.66 3.99
C GLY A 64 -12.44 1.37 2.66
N LEU A 65 -11.49 0.88 1.87
CA LEU A 65 -11.11 1.43 0.56
C LEU A 65 -12.03 0.89 -0.57
N VAL A 66 -12.55 -0.33 -0.38
CA VAL A 66 -13.49 -1.06 -1.25
C VAL A 66 -14.96 -0.65 -1.00
N GLY A 67 -15.27 -0.22 0.22
CA GLY A 67 -16.64 -0.10 0.73
C GLY A 67 -17.13 -1.42 1.34
N VAL A 68 -18.03 -1.34 2.34
CA VAL A 68 -18.61 -2.53 2.98
C VAL A 68 -19.79 -3.02 2.14
N ILE A 69 -19.58 -4.10 1.38
CA ILE A 69 -20.66 -4.87 0.76
C ILE A 69 -20.59 -6.31 1.32
N PRO A 70 -21.69 -6.88 1.84
CA PRO A 70 -21.67 -8.23 2.44
C PRO A 70 -21.31 -9.27 1.37
N THR A 71 -20.09 -9.78 1.46
CA THR A 71 -19.46 -10.67 0.48
C THR A 71 -20.10 -12.07 0.40
N GLU A 72 -20.90 -12.45 1.41
CA GLU A 72 -21.65 -13.72 1.43
C GLU A 72 -22.88 -13.72 0.49
N HIS A 73 -23.36 -12.53 0.10
CA HIS A 73 -24.59 -12.38 -0.71
C HIS A 73 -24.37 -11.62 -2.02
N PHE A 74 -23.18 -11.06 -2.24
CA PHE A 74 -22.87 -10.24 -3.40
C PHE A 74 -21.45 -10.46 -3.91
N ASN A 75 -21.31 -10.48 -5.23
CA ASN A 75 -20.00 -10.35 -5.86
C ASN A 75 -19.59 -8.87 -5.80
N VAL A 76 -18.55 -8.54 -5.04
CA VAL A 76 -18.09 -7.17 -4.84
C VAL A 76 -17.11 -6.80 -5.95
N GLN A 77 -17.55 -5.92 -6.85
CA GLN A 77 -16.69 -5.33 -7.88
C GLN A 77 -16.53 -3.85 -7.59
N ILE A 78 -15.29 -3.42 -7.38
CA ILE A 78 -14.95 -2.01 -7.18
C ILE A 78 -14.40 -1.50 -8.50
N THR A 79 -15.00 -0.44 -9.00
CA THR A 79 -14.46 0.32 -10.12
C THR A 79 -14.02 1.66 -9.57
N THR A 80 -12.75 1.97 -9.71
CA THR A 80 -12.17 3.23 -9.25
C THR A 80 -11.22 3.77 -10.31
N ASP A 81 -11.06 5.08 -10.34
CA ASP A 81 -10.04 5.70 -11.17
C ASP A 81 -8.65 5.55 -10.55
N ARG A 82 -7.65 5.91 -11.35
CA ARG A 82 -6.25 5.74 -10.99
C ARG A 82 -5.85 6.56 -9.78
N ASP A 83 -6.43 7.75 -9.61
CA ASP A 83 -6.04 8.70 -8.56
C ASP A 83 -6.59 8.26 -7.21
N ASN A 84 -7.85 7.85 -7.19
CA ASN A 84 -8.49 7.26 -6.02
C ASN A 84 -7.78 5.96 -5.61
N LEU A 85 -7.41 5.08 -6.55
CA LEU A 85 -6.61 3.88 -6.25
C LEU A 85 -5.22 4.23 -5.68
N ALA A 86 -4.56 5.26 -6.21
CA ALA A 86 -3.26 5.70 -5.74
C ALA A 86 -3.33 6.27 -4.31
N GLY A 87 -4.34 7.08 -3.99
CA GLY A 87 -4.59 7.58 -2.63
C GLY A 87 -4.89 6.45 -1.65
N ILE A 88 -5.67 5.46 -2.09
CA ILE A 88 -5.96 4.23 -1.34
C ILE A 88 -4.66 3.49 -1.00
N LEU A 89 -3.77 3.31 -1.98
CA LEU A 89 -2.51 2.59 -1.79
C LEU A 89 -1.54 3.38 -0.89
N ALA A 90 -1.44 4.69 -1.09
CA ALA A 90 -0.60 5.57 -0.28
C ALA A 90 -1.02 5.58 1.20
N SER A 91 -2.31 5.68 1.47
CA SER A 91 -2.84 5.61 2.84
C SER A 91 -2.55 4.26 3.49
N ALA A 92 -2.78 3.15 2.78
CA ALA A 92 -2.48 1.81 3.28
C ALA A 92 -0.98 1.63 3.59
N MET A 93 -0.08 2.17 2.76
CA MET A 93 1.36 2.14 3.01
C MET A 93 1.76 2.95 4.25
N MET A 94 1.24 4.17 4.40
CA MET A 94 1.50 5.01 5.58
C MET A 94 1.05 4.32 6.87
N THR A 95 -0.14 3.72 6.88
CA THR A 95 -0.64 2.95 8.02
C THR A 95 0.26 1.74 8.30
N GLY A 96 0.67 1.00 7.27
CA GLY A 96 1.56 -0.14 7.43
C GLY A 96 2.92 0.23 8.05
N TYR A 97 3.52 1.33 7.60
CA TYR A 97 4.78 1.85 8.15
C TYR A 97 4.63 2.24 9.62
N PHE A 98 3.58 2.98 9.96
CA PHE A 98 3.30 3.39 11.34
C PHE A 98 3.16 2.19 12.29
N LEU A 99 2.40 1.16 11.87
CA LEU A 99 2.23 -0.06 12.66
C LEU A 99 3.56 -0.79 12.90
N ARG A 100 4.43 -0.86 11.88
CA ARG A 100 5.76 -1.46 12.04
C ARG A 100 6.63 -0.69 13.02
N GLN A 101 6.58 0.64 13.00
CA GLN A 101 7.33 1.47 13.93
C GLN A 101 6.83 1.29 15.38
N MET A 102 5.52 1.15 15.58
CA MET A 102 4.94 0.83 16.89
C MET A 102 5.39 -0.54 17.39
N GLU A 103 5.37 -1.56 16.53
CA GLU A 103 5.83 -2.92 16.88
C GLU A 103 7.31 -2.91 17.31
N GLN A 104 8.17 -2.20 16.58
CA GLN A 104 9.57 -2.04 16.94
C GLN A 104 9.76 -1.36 18.30
N ARG A 105 8.98 -0.31 18.60
CA ARG A 105 9.00 0.33 19.91
C ARG A 105 8.58 -0.62 21.02
N MET A 106 7.49 -1.36 20.84
CA MET A 106 7.05 -2.34 21.84
C MET A 106 8.10 -3.44 22.09
N GLN A 107 8.75 -3.94 21.03
CA GLN A 107 9.81 -4.95 21.17
C GLN A 107 11.02 -4.40 21.93
N LEU A 108 11.40 -3.15 21.68
CA LEU A 108 12.48 -2.47 22.41
C LEU A 108 12.12 -2.26 23.89
N GLU A 109 10.89 -1.85 24.18
CA GLU A 109 10.39 -1.70 25.56
C GLU A 109 10.37 -3.04 26.30
N HIS A 110 9.93 -4.12 25.64
CA HIS A 110 9.93 -5.46 26.22
C HIS A 110 11.35 -5.98 26.51
N LEU A 111 12.33 -5.70 25.63
CA LEU A 111 13.74 -6.03 25.90
C LEU A 111 14.35 -5.17 27.00
N SER A 112 13.95 -3.90 27.12
CA SER A 112 14.47 -2.98 28.14
C SER A 112 13.93 -3.24 29.55
N ASN A 113 12.78 -3.90 29.67
CA ASN A 113 12.11 -4.20 30.94
C ASN A 113 12.45 -5.60 31.51
N GLN A 114 13.46 -6.27 30.95
CA GLN A 114 13.97 -7.56 31.40
C GLN A 114 15.40 -7.40 31.93
#